data_AF-A0A7H4LU03-F1
#
_entry.id   AF-A0A7H4LU03-F1
#
_cell.length_a   1.000
_cell.length_b   1.000
_cell.length_c   1.000
_cell.angle_alpha   90.00
_cell.angle_beta   90.00
_cell.angle_gamma   90.00
#
_symmetry.space_group_name_H-M   'P 1'
#
loop_
_entity.id
_entity.type
_entity.pdbx_description
1 polymer ?
#
loop_
_entity_poly.entity_id
_entity_poly.type
_entity_poly.pdbx_seq_one_letter_code
_entity_poly.pdbx_strand_id
1 'polypeptide(L)' 'MRAGDVLGALTGDIGLEGADIGKIAVHPAHVYVAVRQGVAHKAFKQLQKREN' A
#
# COMPACT_ATOMS: atom_id res chain seq x y z
N MET A 1 -4.01 -3.31 13.31
CA MET A 1 -4.11 -2.66 11.99
C MET A 1 -5.24 -3.31 11.22
N ARG A 2 -6.15 -2.52 10.66
CA ARG A 2 -7.27 -2.97 9.84
C ARG A 2 -6.92 -2.81 8.36
N ALA A 3 -7.58 -3.56 7.48
CA ALA A 3 -7.39 -3.43 6.03
C ALA A 3 -7.67 -1.98 5.53
N GLY A 4 -8.62 -1.29 6.16
CA GLY A 4 -8.94 0.11 5.86
C GLY A 4 -7.80 1.09 6.18
N ASP A 5 -7.00 0.82 7.21
CA ASP A 5 -5.84 1.67 7.55
C ASP A 5 -4.79 1.60 6.45
N VAL A 6 -4.56 0.39 5.91
CA VAL A 6 -3.63 0.14 4.81
C VAL A 6 -4.15 0.75 3.52
N LEU A 7 -5.43 0.58 3.22
CA LEU A 7 -6.06 1.20 2.05
C LEU A 7 -5.90 2.73 2.10
N GLY A 8 -6.23 3.36 3.23
CA GLY A 8 -6.13 4.80 3.43
C GLY A 8 -4.70 5.33 3.27
N ALA A 9 -3.70 4.65 3.83
CA ALA A 9 -2.30 5.03 3.68
C ALA A 9 -1.83 4.95 2.22
N LEU A 10 -2.25 3.91 1.49
CA LEU A 10 -1.84 3.73 0.09
C LEU A 10 -2.55 4.70 -0.86
N THR A 11 -3.82 5.04 -0.62
CA THR A 11 -4.57 5.97 -1.48
C THR A 11 -4.35 7.43 -1.14
N GLY A 12 -4.17 7.74 0.15
CA GLY A 12 -3.92 9.10 0.63
C GLY A 12 -2.46 9.49 0.50
N ASP A 13 -1.59 8.81 1.23
CA ASP A 13 -0.20 9.24 1.39
C ASP A 13 0.68 8.92 0.17
N ILE A 14 0.48 7.75 -0.43
CA ILE A 14 1.24 7.31 -1.61
C ILE A 14 0.59 7.80 -2.91
N GLY A 15 -0.71 8.14 -2.86
CA GLY A 15 -1.47 8.58 -4.03
C GLY A 15 -1.62 7.47 -5.08
N LEU A 16 -1.88 6.25 -4.64
CA LEU A 16 -2.36 5.18 -5.52
C LEU A 16 -3.87 5.28 -5.70
N GLU A 17 -4.38 4.87 -6.85
CA GLU A 17 -5.82 4.73 -7.03
C GLU A 17 -6.31 3.45 -6.36
N GLY A 18 -7.54 3.45 -5.84
CA GLY A 18 -8.15 2.24 -5.28
C GLY A 18 -8.22 1.09 -6.29
N ALA A 19 -8.32 1.40 -7.59
CA ALA A 19 -8.29 0.43 -8.68
C ALA A 19 -6.93 -0.29 -8.85
N ASP A 20 -5.84 0.32 -8.36
CA ASP A 20 -4.51 -0.28 -8.39
C ASP A 20 -4.23 -1.18 -7.18
N ILE A 21 -5.13 -1.21 -6.19
CA ILE A 21 -4.98 -1.97 -4.96
C ILE A 21 -5.86 -3.22 -5.02
N GLY A 22 -5.21 -4.38 -4.86
CA GLY A 22 -5.85 -5.68 -4.84
C GLY A 22 -6.03 -6.22 -3.42
N LYS A 23 -5.94 -7.55 -3.30
CA LYS A 23 -6.14 -8.26 -2.02
C LYS A 23 -5.22 -7.71 -0.92
N ILE A 24 -5.82 -7.43 0.23
CA ILE A 24 -5.14 -7.07 1.48
C ILE A 24 -5.19 -8.27 2.41
N ALA A 25 -4.03 -8.80 2.81
CA ALA A 25 -3.89 -9.91 3.73
C ALA A 25 -3.22 -9.43 5.01
N VAL A 26 -4.00 -9.39 6.10
CA VAL A 26 -3.54 -8.91 7.42
C VAL A 26 -3.11 -10.11 8.26
N HIS A 27 -1.87 -10.10 8.73
CA HIS A 27 -1.31 -11.05 9.67
C HIS A 27 -0.93 -10.34 10.98
N PRO A 28 -0.69 -11.07 12.09
CA PRO A 28 -0.38 -10.45 13.38
C PRO A 28 0.84 -9.51 13.37
N ALA A 29 1.85 -9.80 12.54
CA ALA A 29 3.11 -9.05 12.50
C ALA A 29 3.39 -8.36 11.15
N HIS A 30 2.56 -8.57 10.13
CA HIS A 30 2.79 -8.01 8.79
C HIS A 30 1.49 -7.93 7.99
N VAL A 31 1.47 -7.05 7.00
CA VAL A 31 0.36 -6.94 6.05
C VAL A 31 0.92 -7.02 4.64
N TYR A 32 0.31 -7.87 3.82
CA TYR A 32 0.60 -7.97 2.40
C TYR A 32 -0.52 -7.31 1.61
N VAL A 33 -0.14 -6.49 0.63
CA VAL A 33 -1.07 -5.82 -0.27
C VAL A 33 -0.66 -6.14 -1.71
N ALA A 34 -1.60 -6.60 -2.52
CA ALA A 34 -1.37 -6.68 -3.96
C ALA A 34 -1.49 -5.28 -4.57
N VAL A 35 -0.53 -4.90 -5.41
CA VAL A 35 -0.57 -3.66 -6.20
C VAL A 35 -0.42 -3.97 -7.67
N ARG A 36 -1.01 -3.15 -8.52
CA ARG A 36 -0.84 -3.26 -9.97
C ARG A 36 0.64 -3.08 -10.34
N GLN A 37 1.14 -3.94 -11.22
CA GLN A 37 2.56 -3.95 -11.60
C GLN A 37 3.07 -2.58 -12.07
N GLY A 38 2.26 -1.84 -12.84
CA GLY A 38 2.62 -0.53 -13.37
C GLY A 38 2.89 0.54 -12.31
N VAL A 39 2.31 0.40 -11.11
CA VAL A 39 2.50 1.35 -10.00
C VAL A 39 3.40 0.80 -8.88
N ALA A 40 3.79 -0.47 -8.94
CA ALA A 40 4.57 -1.13 -7.89
C ALA A 40 5.88 -0.39 -7.57
N HIS A 41 6.60 0.05 -8.59
CA HIS A 41 7.86 0.80 -8.42
C HIS A 41 7.65 2.17 -7.78
N LYS A 42 6.56 2.87 -8.14
CA LYS A 42 6.19 4.16 -7.54
C LYS A 42 5.83 3.98 -6.06
N ALA A 43 5.00 2.99 -5.76
CA ALA A 43 4.59 2.65 -4.41
C ALA A 43 5.79 2.33 -3.51
N PHE A 44 6.71 1.48 -4.00
CA PHE A 44 7.92 1.11 -3.28
C PHE A 44 8.81 2.31 -2.95
N LYS A 45 9.07 3.20 -3.93
CA LYS A 45 9.88 4.40 -3.69
C LYS A 45 9.24 5.34 -2.66
N GLN A 46 7.91 5.47 -2.64
CA GLN A 46 7.22 6.33 -1.69
C GLN A 46 7.23 5.75 -0.27
N LEU A 47 7.08 4.42 -0.14
CA LEU A 47 7.22 3.73 1.15
C LEU A 47 8.62 3.92 1.74
N GLN A 48 9.67 3.83 0.93
CA GLN A 48 11.05 4.04 1.37
C GLN A 48 11.34 5.48 1.82
N LYS A 49 10.69 6.48 1.20
CA LYS A 49 10.88 7.89 1.56
C LYS A 49 10.35 8.26 2.94
N ARG A 50 9.53 7.41 3.57
CA ARG A 50 8.96 7.65 4.90
C ARG A 50 9.86 7.23 6.07
N GLU A 51 11.03 6.67 5.79
CA GLU A 51 12.04 6.37 6.80
C GLU A 51 13.13 7.46 6.79
N ASN A 52 12.78 8.68 7.20
CA ASN A 52 13.73 9.72 7.58
C ASN A 52 13.12 10.72 8.55
#